data_AF-A0A4E0QPV3-F1
#
_entry.id   AF-A0A4E0QPV3-F1
#
_cell.length_a   1.000
_cell.length_b   1.000
_cell.length_c   1.000
_cell.angle_alpha   90.00
_cell.angle_beta   90.00
_cell.angle_gamma   90.00
#
_symmetry.space_group_name_H-M   'P 1'
#
loop_
_entity.id
_entity.type
_entity.pdbx_description
1 polymer ?
#
loop_
_entity_poly.entity_id
_entity_poly.type
_entity_poly.pdbx_seq_one_letter_code
_entity_poly.pdbx_strand_id
1 'polypeptide(L)'
;MAPCGQTSLSQAVAPPVAPPPPTTSAGKVFRSRLQNGDLGPKMVWIAAGDFKMGDIQGGGDSDEKPVHKVSIKRFAMGQYEVTFAEYDKFAEATGREKPSDSGRGRGNRPVINVSWHDATAYAKWIVTQTGKQYSLPSEAQWEYAARAGTTTARYWGNDADDACRYANVHDKTSKKENGYSWTHHKCTDG
;
A
#
# COMPACT_ATOMS: atom_id res chain seq x y z
N MET A 1 14.60 -73.03 8.24
CA MET A 1 14.75 -71.79 7.45
C MET A 1 13.41 -71.10 7.38
N ALA A 2 13.25 -69.99 8.11
CA ALA A 2 12.12 -69.05 8.02
C ALA A 2 12.72 -67.63 8.18
N PRO A 3 12.29 -66.63 7.40
CA PRO A 3 13.06 -65.40 7.22
C PRO A 3 12.77 -64.33 8.28
N CYS A 4 13.76 -63.44 8.39
CA CYS A 4 13.87 -62.26 9.24
C CYS A 4 12.73 -61.24 8.97
N GLY A 5 12.00 -60.84 10.01
CA GLY A 5 11.02 -59.75 9.95
C GLY A 5 11.73 -58.39 10.00
N GLN A 6 11.46 -57.54 9.01
CA GLN A 6 11.96 -56.17 8.95
C GLN A 6 11.06 -55.25 9.80
N THR A 7 11.66 -54.61 10.80
CA THR A 7 11.02 -53.56 11.60
C THR A 7 10.96 -52.26 10.79
N SER A 8 9.75 -51.76 10.54
CA SER A 8 9.53 -50.46 9.89
C SER A 8 9.82 -49.33 10.88
N LEU A 9 10.77 -48.45 10.54
CA LEU A 9 11.05 -47.22 11.29
C LEU A 9 10.07 -46.13 10.83
N SER A 10 9.12 -45.77 11.71
CA SER A 10 8.23 -44.63 11.49
C SER A 10 9.03 -43.33 11.61
N GLN A 11 9.15 -42.56 10.53
CA GLN A 11 9.74 -41.21 10.57
C GLN A 11 8.81 -40.25 11.32
N ALA A 12 9.33 -39.62 12.38
CA ALA A 12 8.66 -38.52 13.05
C ALA A 12 8.72 -37.26 12.16
N VAL A 13 7.55 -36.76 11.75
CA VAL A 13 7.44 -35.46 11.09
C VAL A 13 7.67 -34.38 12.15
N ALA A 14 8.66 -33.51 11.94
CA ALA A 14 8.91 -32.39 12.83
C ALA A 14 7.68 -31.45 12.87
N PRO A 15 7.32 -30.90 14.04
CA PRO A 15 6.21 -29.96 14.14
C PRO A 15 6.47 -28.72 13.27
N PRO A 16 5.42 -28.06 12.76
CA PRO A 16 5.56 -26.83 11.99
C PRO A 16 6.29 -25.78 12.84
N VAL A 17 7.34 -25.20 12.28
CA VAL A 17 8.08 -24.09 12.88
C VAL A 17 7.09 -22.95 13.14
N ALA A 18 6.94 -22.57 14.40
CA ALA A 18 6.09 -21.44 14.79
C ALA A 18 6.53 -20.16 14.05
N PRO A 19 5.60 -19.30 13.61
CA PRO A 19 5.95 -18.03 13.00
C PRO A 19 6.82 -17.21 13.97
N PRO A 20 7.81 -16.45 13.47
CA PRO A 20 8.65 -15.62 14.33
C PRO A 20 7.77 -14.64 15.13
N PRO A 21 8.16 -14.32 16.38
CA PRO A 21 7.37 -13.42 17.22
C PRO A 21 7.24 -12.03 16.55
N PRO A 22 6.10 -11.34 16.72
CA PRO A 22 5.89 -10.03 16.11
C PRO A 22 6.91 -9.03 16.62
N THR A 23 7.76 -8.51 15.74
CA THR A 23 8.65 -7.39 16.06
C THR A 23 7.77 -6.17 16.38
N THR A 24 7.81 -5.74 17.64
CA THR A 24 6.83 -4.91 18.38
C THR A 24 6.68 -3.45 17.91
N SER A 25 6.62 -3.17 16.60
CA SER A 25 6.41 -1.81 16.08
C SER A 25 5.51 -1.71 14.84
N ALA A 26 5.02 -2.83 14.30
CA ALA A 26 4.08 -2.81 13.18
C ALA A 26 2.80 -2.03 13.53
N GLY A 27 2.31 -1.19 12.63
CA GLY A 27 1.12 -0.36 12.84
C GLY A 27 1.35 0.89 13.70
N LYS A 28 2.53 1.08 14.31
CA LYS A 28 2.83 2.31 15.05
C LYS A 28 2.92 3.50 14.09
N VAL A 29 2.10 4.51 14.38
CA VAL A 29 2.03 5.77 13.63
C VAL A 29 2.96 6.82 14.24
N PHE A 30 3.60 7.63 13.39
CA PHE A 30 4.43 8.76 13.81
C PHE A 30 4.43 9.89 12.77
N ARG A 31 4.93 11.06 13.18
CA ARG A 31 5.19 12.21 12.31
C ARG A 31 6.55 12.81 12.65
N SER A 32 7.37 13.05 11.65
CA SER A 32 8.63 13.80 11.80
C SER A 32 8.34 15.30 11.81
N ARG A 33 9.15 16.10 12.50
CA ARG A 33 9.09 17.57 12.37
C ARG A 33 9.89 18.02 11.16
N LEU A 34 9.39 19.03 10.47
CA LEU A 34 10.10 19.78 9.45
C LEU A 34 11.00 20.85 10.12
N GLN A 35 11.89 21.48 9.36
CA GLN A 35 12.82 22.48 9.91
C GLN A 35 12.11 23.69 10.53
N ASN A 36 10.95 24.07 10.00
CA ASN A 36 10.12 25.16 10.51
C ASN A 36 9.26 24.77 11.75
N GLY A 37 9.41 23.55 12.27
CA GLY A 37 8.68 23.05 13.44
C GLY A 37 7.33 22.37 13.13
N ASP A 38 6.83 22.52 11.91
CA ASP A 38 5.61 21.85 11.45
C ASP A 38 5.76 20.32 11.45
N LEU A 39 4.63 19.63 11.45
CA LEU A 39 4.61 18.19 11.24
C LEU A 39 4.65 17.84 9.75
N GLY A 40 5.52 16.89 9.41
CA GLY A 40 5.52 16.22 8.11
C GLY A 40 4.43 15.15 8.00
N PRO A 41 4.51 14.33 6.93
CA PRO A 41 3.51 13.30 6.65
C PRO A 41 3.34 12.29 7.79
N LYS A 42 2.12 11.78 7.93
CA LYS A 42 1.82 10.70 8.87
C LYS A 42 2.36 9.39 8.31
N MET A 43 3.30 8.80 9.02
CA MET A 43 3.95 7.56 8.63
C MET A 43 3.50 6.42 9.54
N VAL A 44 3.41 5.21 8.99
CA VAL A 44 3.13 3.98 9.73
C VAL A 44 4.25 2.97 9.50
N TRP A 45 4.69 2.30 10.57
CA TRP A 45 5.66 1.22 10.46
C TRP A 45 5.02 -0.05 9.89
N ILE A 46 5.61 -0.55 8.81
CA ILE A 46 5.26 -1.82 8.16
C ILE A 46 6.30 -2.86 8.56
N ALA A 47 5.84 -4.02 9.04
CA ALA A 47 6.72 -5.10 9.48
C ALA A 47 7.57 -5.66 8.32
N ALA A 48 8.67 -6.31 8.66
CA ALA A 48 9.34 -7.18 7.70
C ALA A 48 8.50 -8.45 7.50
N GLY A 49 8.59 -9.06 6.33
CA GLY A 49 7.94 -10.34 6.07
C GLY A 49 8.06 -10.78 4.62
N ASP A 50 7.55 -11.97 4.36
CA ASP A 50 7.48 -12.54 3.02
C ASP A 50 6.03 -12.51 2.52
N PHE A 51 5.84 -12.31 1.22
CA PHE A 51 4.53 -12.44 0.59
C PHE A 51 4.62 -12.93 -0.85
N LYS A 52 3.46 -13.27 -1.42
CA LYS A 52 3.29 -13.56 -2.85
C LYS A 52 2.90 -12.28 -3.57
N MET A 53 3.76 -11.80 -4.46
CA MET A 53 3.54 -10.63 -5.30
C MET A 53 2.98 -11.04 -6.66
N GLY A 54 2.11 -10.22 -7.24
CA GLY A 54 1.41 -10.47 -8.50
C GLY A 54 -0.01 -11.01 -8.30
N ASP A 55 -0.69 -11.35 -9.40
CA ASP A 55 -2.10 -11.75 -9.35
C ASP A 55 -2.30 -13.20 -8.87
N ILE A 56 -2.65 -13.32 -7.59
CA ILE A 56 -2.94 -14.60 -6.92
C ILE A 56 -4.24 -15.24 -7.45
N GLN A 57 -5.19 -14.46 -7.98
CA GLN A 57 -6.49 -14.97 -8.42
C GLN A 57 -6.46 -15.52 -9.84
N GLY A 58 -5.43 -15.20 -10.62
CA GLY A 58 -5.19 -15.69 -11.97
C GLY A 58 -5.93 -14.93 -13.09
N GLY A 59 -6.75 -13.93 -12.76
CA GLY A 59 -7.51 -13.11 -13.70
C GLY A 59 -6.83 -11.84 -14.22
N GLY A 60 -5.66 -11.48 -13.69
CA GLY A 60 -4.89 -10.30 -14.05
C GLY A 60 -4.11 -10.44 -15.35
N ASP A 61 -3.53 -9.33 -15.77
CA ASP A 61 -2.79 -9.21 -17.03
C ASP A 61 -1.45 -9.97 -17.02
N SER A 62 -0.76 -10.00 -18.16
CA SER A 62 0.47 -10.78 -18.31
C SER A 62 1.65 -10.21 -17.52
N ASP A 63 1.67 -8.91 -17.26
CA ASP A 63 2.67 -8.20 -16.44
C ASP A 63 2.42 -8.35 -14.93
N GLU A 64 1.23 -8.80 -14.52
CA GLU A 64 0.92 -9.19 -13.14
C GLU A 64 1.37 -10.63 -12.80
N LYS A 65 2.00 -11.33 -13.76
CA LYS A 65 2.38 -12.74 -13.70
C LYS A 65 3.88 -12.94 -14.03
N PRO A 66 4.52 -14.01 -13.51
CA PRO A 66 3.99 -15.00 -12.59
C PRO A 66 3.97 -14.48 -11.15
N VAL A 67 3.08 -15.05 -10.34
CA VAL A 67 3.11 -14.88 -8.89
C VAL A 67 4.45 -15.41 -8.36
N HIS A 68 5.15 -14.59 -7.59
CA HIS A 68 6.47 -14.95 -7.05
C HIS A 68 6.61 -14.49 -5.59
N LYS A 69 7.52 -15.14 -4.86
CA LYS A 69 7.78 -14.83 -3.45
C LYS A 69 8.73 -13.64 -3.34
N VAL A 70 8.38 -12.65 -2.53
CA VAL A 70 9.22 -11.48 -2.24
C VAL A 70 9.39 -11.33 -0.73
N SER A 71 10.63 -11.01 -0.31
CA SER A 71 10.98 -10.70 1.08
C SER A 71 11.14 -9.20 1.27
N ILE A 72 10.36 -8.63 2.19
CA ILE A 72 10.34 -7.20 2.50
C ILE A 72 11.03 -6.97 3.85
N LYS A 73 11.98 -6.04 3.88
CA LYS A 73 12.54 -5.53 5.13
C LYS A 73 11.57 -4.54 5.77
N ARG A 74 11.62 -4.39 7.09
CA ARG A 74 10.84 -3.39 7.83
C ARG A 74 11.09 -1.99 7.27
N PHE A 75 10.02 -1.24 7.05
CA PHE A 75 10.07 0.14 6.55
C PHE A 75 8.88 0.94 7.08
N ALA A 76 8.83 2.24 6.81
CA ALA A 76 7.66 3.05 7.08
C ALA A 76 7.08 3.59 5.77
N MET A 77 5.76 3.64 5.66
CA MET A 77 5.03 4.19 4.51
C MET A 77 4.07 5.29 4.98
N GLY A 78 3.72 6.22 4.11
CA GLY A 78 2.65 7.17 4.38
C GLY A 78 1.36 6.41 4.72
N GLN A 79 0.69 6.78 5.82
CA GLN A 79 -0.61 6.20 6.15
C GLN A 79 -1.69 6.63 5.14
N TYR A 80 -1.51 7.78 4.52
CA TYR A 80 -2.38 8.36 3.49
C TYR A 80 -1.50 8.79 2.30
N GLU A 81 -2.13 9.02 1.15
CA GLU A 81 -1.47 9.75 0.07
C GLU A 81 -0.99 11.14 0.54
N VAL A 82 0.03 11.66 -0.13
CA VAL A 82 0.48 13.04 0.11
C VAL A 82 -0.67 13.98 -0.21
N THR A 83 -0.99 14.85 0.73
CA THR A 83 -2.11 15.79 0.60
C THR A 83 -1.72 17.07 -0.13
N PHE A 84 -2.70 17.81 -0.66
CA PHE A 84 -2.47 19.16 -1.17
C PHE A 84 -1.82 20.08 -0.13
N ALA A 85 -2.24 20.01 1.15
CA ALA A 85 -1.66 20.83 2.21
C ALA A 85 -0.18 20.51 2.47
N GLU A 86 0.22 19.24 2.38
CA GLU A 86 1.61 18.82 2.53
C GLU A 86 2.45 19.20 1.30
N TYR A 87 1.90 19.03 0.09
CA TYR A 87 2.57 19.40 -1.14
C TYR A 87 2.69 20.93 -1.32
N ASP A 88 1.70 21.70 -0.86
CA ASP A 88 1.73 23.17 -0.94
C ASP A 88 2.90 23.75 -0.14
N LYS A 89 3.24 23.16 1.02
CA LYS A 89 4.44 23.54 1.80
C LYS A 89 5.72 23.32 1.00
N PHE A 90 5.80 22.21 0.26
CA PHE A 90 6.91 21.93 -0.63
C PHE A 90 6.98 22.94 -1.78
N ALA A 91 5.84 23.21 -2.43
CA ALA A 91 5.77 24.14 -3.54
C ALA A 91 6.20 25.55 -3.13
N GLU A 92 5.67 26.04 -2.00
CA GLU A 92 6.03 27.34 -1.42
C GLU A 92 7.52 27.41 -1.03
N ALA A 93 8.03 26.39 -0.33
CA ALA A 93 9.43 26.37 0.12
C ALA A 93 10.44 26.29 -1.04
N THR A 94 10.02 25.84 -2.22
CA THR A 94 10.90 25.64 -3.38
C THR A 94 10.60 26.60 -4.54
N GLY A 95 9.61 27.48 -4.40
CA GLY A 95 9.16 28.39 -5.45
C GLY A 95 8.52 27.69 -6.65
N ARG A 96 8.02 26.45 -6.49
CA ARG A 96 7.32 25.71 -7.54
C ARG A 96 5.87 26.14 -7.63
N GLU A 97 5.29 26.02 -8.82
CA GLU A 97 3.85 26.19 -9.02
C GLU A 97 3.06 25.10 -8.27
N LYS A 98 1.95 25.51 -7.67
CA LYS A 98 1.03 24.59 -7.01
C LYS A 98 0.20 23.86 -8.08
N PRO A 99 0.11 22.52 -8.04
CA PRO A 99 -0.70 21.79 -9.01
C PRO A 99 -2.18 22.15 -8.86
N SER A 100 -2.88 22.19 -9.98
CA SER A 100 -4.33 22.41 -10.02
C SER A 100 -5.06 21.31 -9.25
N ASP A 101 -6.10 21.67 -8.51
CA ASP A 101 -7.00 20.73 -7.85
C ASP A 101 -8.18 20.29 -8.75
N SER A 102 -8.20 20.76 -10.00
CA SER A 102 -9.26 20.50 -10.98
C SER A 102 -10.65 20.84 -10.45
N GLY A 103 -10.78 21.85 -9.56
CA GLY A 103 -12.03 22.23 -8.92
C GLY A 103 -12.56 21.23 -7.89
N ARG A 104 -11.77 20.20 -7.55
CA ARG A 104 -12.13 19.19 -6.55
C ARG A 104 -11.76 19.61 -5.12
N GLY A 105 -11.15 20.77 -4.93
CA GLY A 105 -10.73 21.27 -3.61
C GLY A 105 -9.37 20.75 -3.16
N ARG A 106 -8.75 21.50 -2.25
CA ARG A 106 -7.38 21.28 -1.71
C ARG A 106 -7.41 20.76 -0.26
N GLY A 107 -6.36 21.05 0.51
CA GLY A 107 -6.28 20.70 1.94
C GLY A 107 -5.87 19.26 2.14
N ASN A 108 -6.66 18.49 2.88
CA ASN A 108 -6.37 17.10 3.24
C ASN A 108 -6.68 16.08 2.13
N ARG A 109 -7.10 16.54 0.94
CA ARG A 109 -7.29 15.68 -0.23
C ARG A 109 -5.94 15.27 -0.83
N PRO A 110 -5.82 14.07 -1.43
CA PRO A 110 -4.62 13.68 -2.14
C PRO A 110 -4.24 14.70 -3.21
N VAL A 111 -2.97 15.07 -3.28
CA VAL A 111 -2.48 15.91 -4.37
C VAL A 111 -2.62 15.16 -5.70
N ILE A 112 -3.18 15.82 -6.70
CA ILE A 112 -3.32 15.30 -8.06
C ILE A 112 -2.58 16.22 -9.04
N ASN A 113 -2.49 15.80 -10.31
CA ASN A 113 -1.81 16.55 -11.37
C ASN A 113 -0.31 16.80 -11.07
N VAL A 114 0.37 15.80 -10.51
CA VAL A 114 1.82 15.80 -10.28
C VAL A 114 2.49 14.68 -11.05
N SER A 115 3.67 14.93 -11.60
CA SER A 115 4.46 13.91 -12.30
C SER A 115 5.24 13.01 -11.33
N TRP A 116 5.80 11.91 -11.85
CA TRP A 116 6.75 11.10 -11.08
C TRP A 116 7.98 11.92 -10.63
N HIS A 117 8.43 12.87 -11.46
CA HIS A 117 9.53 13.77 -11.11
C HIS A 117 9.17 14.70 -9.96
N ASP A 118 7.93 15.18 -9.91
CA ASP A 118 7.42 16.02 -8.83
C ASP A 118 7.31 15.25 -7.52
N ALA A 119 6.76 14.03 -7.56
CA ALA A 119 6.67 13.15 -6.40
C ALA A 119 8.07 12.81 -5.85
N THR A 120 9.03 12.55 -6.74
CA THR A 120 10.43 12.31 -6.37
C THR A 120 11.09 13.56 -5.77
N ALA A 121 10.81 14.74 -6.32
CA ALA A 121 11.32 16.01 -5.81
C ALA A 121 10.75 16.32 -4.41
N TYR A 122 9.46 16.07 -4.20
CA TYR A 122 8.81 16.16 -2.88
C TYR A 122 9.48 15.24 -1.85
N ALA A 123 9.71 13.96 -2.20
CA ALA A 123 10.37 13.00 -1.31
C ALA A 123 11.78 13.47 -0.94
N LYS A 124 12.57 13.96 -1.92
CA LYS A 124 13.90 14.53 -1.68
C LYS A 124 13.85 15.76 -0.79
N TRP A 125 12.88 16.65 -0.97
CA TRP A 125 12.70 17.82 -0.12
C TRP A 125 12.36 17.41 1.33
N ILE A 126 11.47 16.44 1.53
CA ILE A 126 11.18 15.93 2.88
C ILE A 126 12.44 15.37 3.59
N VAL A 127 13.38 14.76 2.85
CA VAL A 127 14.67 14.34 3.41
C VAL A 127 15.44 15.53 3.98
N THR A 128 15.51 16.66 3.24
CA THR A 128 16.20 17.86 3.73
C THR A 128 15.49 18.47 4.94
N GLN A 129 14.17 18.37 4.99
CA GLN A 129 13.37 18.92 6.09
C GLN A 129 13.47 18.12 7.39
N THR A 130 13.64 16.80 7.31
CA THR A 130 13.51 15.90 8.47
C THR A 130 14.82 15.21 8.87
N GLY A 131 15.82 15.20 7.98
CA GLY A 131 17.02 14.40 8.13
C GLY A 131 16.78 12.87 8.12
N LYS A 132 15.58 12.41 7.76
CA LYS A 132 15.25 10.99 7.62
C LYS A 132 15.27 10.59 6.15
N GLN A 133 15.44 9.31 5.88
CA GLN A 133 15.37 8.77 4.53
C GLN A 133 13.90 8.65 4.11
N TYR A 134 13.58 9.29 2.99
CA TYR A 134 12.28 9.24 2.33
C TYR A 134 12.49 9.00 0.84
N SER A 135 11.61 8.19 0.25
CA SER A 135 11.57 7.88 -1.17
C SER A 135 10.15 7.48 -1.55
N LEU A 136 9.90 7.33 -2.85
CA LEU A 136 8.75 6.55 -3.30
C LEU A 136 8.95 5.08 -2.89
N PRO A 137 7.87 4.34 -2.57
CA PRO A 137 7.98 2.91 -2.34
C PRO A 137 8.36 2.20 -3.63
N SER A 138 9.08 1.08 -3.52
CA SER A 138 9.12 0.13 -4.63
C SER A 138 7.73 -0.48 -4.85
N GLU A 139 7.49 -1.02 -6.04
CA GLU A 139 6.25 -1.74 -6.34
C GLU A 139 5.98 -2.85 -5.32
N ALA A 140 7.01 -3.64 -4.99
CA ALA A 140 6.90 -4.70 -3.99
C ALA A 140 6.57 -4.18 -2.58
N GLN A 141 7.13 -3.04 -2.16
CA GLN A 141 6.77 -2.41 -0.90
C GLN A 141 5.32 -1.94 -0.89
N TRP A 142 4.86 -1.36 -2.02
CA TRP A 142 3.50 -0.88 -2.17
C TRP A 142 2.50 -2.03 -2.13
N GLU A 143 2.70 -3.10 -2.91
CA GLU A 143 1.80 -4.25 -2.91
C GLU A 143 1.79 -4.99 -1.56
N TYR A 144 2.96 -5.15 -0.92
CA TYR A 144 3.04 -5.76 0.41
C TYR A 144 2.22 -4.99 1.45
N ALA A 145 2.35 -3.66 1.46
CA ALA A 145 1.58 -2.80 2.36
C ALA A 145 0.08 -2.83 2.03
N ALA A 146 -0.28 -2.71 0.74
CA ALA A 146 -1.67 -2.70 0.29
C ALA A 146 -2.39 -4.01 0.60
N ARG A 147 -1.72 -5.17 0.47
CA ARG A 147 -2.31 -6.47 0.80
C ARG A 147 -2.54 -6.66 2.30
N ALA A 148 -1.77 -6.02 3.16
CA ALA A 148 -1.85 -6.15 4.63
C ALA A 148 -1.87 -7.63 5.11
N GLY A 149 -1.15 -8.51 4.41
CA GLY A 149 -1.08 -9.95 4.70
C GLY A 149 -2.21 -10.81 4.12
N THR A 150 -3.19 -10.21 3.45
CA THR A 150 -4.25 -10.95 2.75
C THR A 150 -3.75 -11.54 1.42
N THR A 151 -4.41 -12.61 0.99
CA THR A 151 -4.23 -13.20 -0.35
C THR A 151 -5.48 -13.05 -1.21
N THR A 152 -6.37 -12.13 -0.83
CA THR A 152 -7.63 -11.85 -1.52
C THR A 152 -7.41 -10.95 -2.74
N ALA A 153 -8.44 -10.82 -3.58
CA ALA A 153 -8.40 -9.97 -4.78
C ALA A 153 -8.20 -8.48 -4.44
N ARG A 154 -8.72 -8.01 -3.30
CA ARG A 154 -8.54 -6.66 -2.77
C ARG A 154 -8.17 -6.71 -1.29
N TYR A 155 -7.67 -5.61 -0.75
CA TYR A 155 -7.31 -5.53 0.66
C TYR A 155 -8.49 -5.70 1.62
N TRP A 156 -9.71 -5.44 1.14
CA TRP A 156 -10.95 -5.63 1.90
C TRP A 156 -11.59 -7.01 1.71
N GLY A 157 -11.09 -7.85 0.79
CA GLY A 157 -11.65 -9.17 0.52
C GLY A 157 -11.82 -9.48 -0.97
N ASN A 158 -12.62 -10.51 -1.24
CA ASN A 158 -12.85 -10.99 -2.61
C ASN A 158 -14.08 -10.35 -3.28
N ASP A 159 -15.03 -9.86 -2.50
CA ASP A 159 -16.21 -9.20 -3.05
C ASP A 159 -15.84 -7.82 -3.61
N ALA A 160 -16.12 -7.62 -4.90
CA ALA A 160 -15.90 -6.34 -5.55
C ALA A 160 -16.93 -5.29 -5.11
N ASP A 161 -18.15 -5.71 -4.75
CA ASP A 161 -19.24 -4.79 -4.41
C ASP A 161 -19.10 -4.20 -3.00
N ASP A 162 -18.15 -4.68 -2.19
CA ASP A 162 -17.74 -4.06 -0.93
C ASP A 162 -16.95 -2.75 -1.12
N ALA A 163 -16.54 -2.42 -2.35
CA ALA A 163 -15.66 -1.30 -2.66
C ALA A 163 -16.15 0.06 -2.12
N CYS A 164 -17.46 0.34 -2.14
CA CYS A 164 -18.04 1.60 -1.66
C CYS A 164 -17.71 1.90 -0.18
N ARG A 165 -17.29 0.91 0.62
CA ARG A 165 -16.88 1.10 2.02
C ARG A 165 -15.43 1.56 2.17
N TYR A 166 -14.63 1.42 1.12
CA TYR A 166 -13.17 1.40 1.18
C TYR A 166 -12.51 2.27 0.10
N ALA A 167 -13.20 2.57 -0.99
CA ALA A 167 -12.68 3.33 -2.11
C ALA A 167 -13.78 4.14 -2.80
N ASN A 168 -13.39 5.27 -3.39
CA ASN A 168 -14.26 6.03 -4.28
C ASN A 168 -14.28 5.31 -5.65
N VAL A 169 -15.41 4.72 -6.02
CA VAL A 169 -15.55 3.90 -7.25
C VAL A 169 -16.72 4.37 -8.11
N HIS A 170 -16.76 3.91 -9.37
CA HIS A 170 -17.95 4.08 -10.19
C HIS A 170 -19.06 3.16 -9.69
N ASP A 171 -20.03 3.74 -8.99
CA ASP A 171 -21.11 3.05 -8.29
C ASP A 171 -22.47 3.31 -8.97
N LYS A 172 -23.57 2.92 -8.31
CA LYS A 172 -24.92 3.16 -8.86
C LYS A 172 -25.28 4.65 -8.94
N THR A 173 -24.83 5.49 -8.00
CA THR A 173 -25.08 6.94 -8.04
C THR A 173 -24.37 7.55 -9.25
N SER A 174 -23.07 7.31 -9.37
CA SER A 174 -22.23 7.81 -10.46
C SER A 174 -22.74 7.37 -11.83
N LYS A 175 -23.21 6.12 -11.97
CA LYS A 175 -23.83 5.64 -13.22
C LYS A 175 -25.08 6.42 -13.59
N LYS A 176 -25.96 6.66 -12.61
CA LYS A 176 -27.22 7.38 -12.82
C LYS A 176 -26.97 8.84 -13.22
N GLU A 177 -26.00 9.49 -12.59
CA GLU A 177 -25.73 10.92 -12.78
C GLU A 177 -24.91 11.20 -14.04
N ASN A 178 -23.90 10.39 -14.32
CA ASN A 178 -22.95 10.66 -15.40
C ASN A 178 -23.24 9.88 -16.68
N GLY A 179 -24.07 8.83 -16.62
CA GLY A 179 -24.46 8.05 -17.81
C GLY A 179 -23.31 7.25 -18.45
N TYR A 180 -22.21 6.99 -17.73
CA TYR A 180 -21.10 6.19 -18.25
C TYR A 180 -21.55 4.75 -18.60
N SER A 181 -21.00 4.21 -19.69
CA SER A 181 -21.24 2.84 -20.15
C SER A 181 -20.34 1.79 -19.47
N TRP A 182 -19.52 2.22 -18.51
CA TRP A 182 -18.58 1.37 -17.80
C TRP A 182 -19.30 0.41 -16.84
N THR A 183 -18.62 -0.70 -16.53
CA THR A 183 -19.02 -1.57 -15.43
C THR A 183 -19.02 -0.75 -14.14
N HIS A 184 -20.06 -0.89 -13.32
CA HIS A 184 -20.25 -0.16 -12.07
C HIS A 184 -20.44 -1.17 -10.94
N HIS A 185 -20.03 -0.78 -9.74
CA HIS A 185 -20.25 -1.56 -8.53
C HIS A 185 -21.73 -1.54 -8.15
N LYS A 186 -22.23 -2.64 -7.59
CA LYS A 186 -23.63 -2.78 -7.18
C LYS A 186 -23.92 -2.17 -5.80
N CYS A 187 -23.11 -1.23 -5.37
CA CYS A 187 -23.23 -0.49 -4.11
C CYS A 187 -23.51 1.00 -4.35
N THR A 188 -23.69 1.75 -3.27
CA THR A 188 -23.80 3.22 -3.25
C THR A 188 -23.02 3.74 -2.04
N ASP A 189 -22.18 4.75 -2.21
CA ASP A 189 -21.45 5.43 -1.14
C ASP A 189 -21.98 6.83 -0.80
N GLY A 190 -23.03 7.29 -1.51
CA GLY A 190 -23.72 8.56 -1.26
C GLY A 190 -23.51 9.52 -2.40
#